data_AF-A0A929MQM7-F1
#
_entry.id   AF-A0A929MQM7-F1
#
_cell.length_a   1.000
_cell.length_b   1.000
_cell.length_c   1.000
_cell.angle_alpha   90.00
_cell.angle_beta   90.00
_cell.angle_gamma   90.00
#
_symmetry.space_group_name_H-M   'P 1'
#
loop_
_entity.id
_entity.type
_entity.pdbx_description
1 polymer ?
#
loop_
_entity_poly.entity_id
_entity_poly.type
_entity_poly.pdbx_seq_one_letter_code
_entity_poly.pdbx_strand_id
1 'polypeptide(L)'
;MRQIKCPDCNETCIKHGVLKSGSQRWFCKHCKVAFTVKINNLSKELSLFLNWLFSTDIQADMPGKGRTFRRKTAKFWSIWPLPPKVEEVH
;
A
#
# COMPACT_ATOMS: atom_id res chain seq x y z
N MET A 1 -0.68 18.83 -5.63
CA MET A 1 -0.68 17.60 -6.46
C MET A 1 0.55 16.77 -6.13
N ARG A 2 0.44 15.44 -6.03
CA ARG A 2 1.61 14.57 -5.79
C ARG A 2 2.59 14.66 -6.97
N GLN A 3 3.82 15.10 -6.72
CA GLN A 3 4.90 15.04 -7.71
C GLN A 3 5.38 13.59 -7.84
N ILE A 4 5.51 13.11 -9.08
CA ILE A 4 6.09 11.79 -9.36
C ILE A 4 7.61 11.94 -9.43
N LYS A 5 8.31 11.10 -8.67
CA LYS A 5 9.76 11.04 -8.65
C LYS A 5 10.27 9.84 -9.44
N CYS A 6 11.43 10.00 -10.06
CA CYS A 6 12.12 8.93 -10.77
C CYS A 6 12.55 7.85 -9.77
N PRO A 7 12.34 6.55 -10.06
CA PRO A 7 12.80 5.47 -9.18
C PRO A 7 14.32 5.40 -9.06
N ASP A 8 15.06 5.90 -10.06
CA ASP A 8 16.53 5.77 -10.11
C ASP A 8 17.25 6.98 -9.50
N CYS A 9 16.84 8.20 -9.84
CA CYS A 9 17.51 9.43 -9.39
C CYS A 9 16.66 10.32 -8.48
N ASN A 10 15.43 9.92 -8.16
CA ASN A 10 14.49 10.68 -7.32
C ASN A 10 14.12 12.09 -7.84
N GLU A 11 14.47 12.42 -9.08
CA GLU A 11 14.11 13.70 -9.69
C GLU A 11 12.66 13.76 -10.16
N THR A 12 12.15 14.99 -10.29
CA THR A 12 10.76 15.20 -10.70
C THR A 12 10.54 14.78 -12.15
N CYS A 13 9.56 13.89 -12.37
CA CYS A 13 9.20 13.36 -13.67
C CYS A 13 8.06 14.14 -14.32
N ILE A 14 8.02 14.11 -15.66
CA ILE A 14 6.95 14.72 -16.47
C ILE A 14 6.01 13.65 -17.03
N LYS A 15 4.78 14.04 -17.38
CA LYS A 15 3.85 13.15 -18.10
C LYS A 15 4.42 12.82 -19.48
N HIS A 16 4.28 11.56 -19.91
CA HIS A 16 4.86 11.05 -21.16
C HIS A 16 3.90 10.08 -21.87
N GLY A 17 2.69 10.58 -22.13
CA GLY A 17 1.61 9.83 -22.78
C GLY A 17 0.93 8.82 -21.86
N VAL A 18 -0.02 8.09 -22.43
CA VAL A 18 -0.84 7.09 -21.73
C VAL A 18 -0.71 5.77 -22.47
N LEU A 19 -0.58 4.66 -21.74
CA LEU A 19 -0.58 3.33 -22.32
C LEU A 19 -1.97 2.96 -22.87
N LYS A 20 -2.04 1.96 -23.76
CA LYS A 20 -3.33 1.44 -24.25
C LYS A 20 -4.28 0.99 -23.12
N SER A 21 -3.73 0.58 -21.98
CA SER A 21 -4.47 0.22 -20.77
C SER A 21 -5.02 1.41 -19.97
N GLY A 22 -4.82 2.66 -20.43
CA GLY A 22 -5.25 3.88 -19.73
C GLY A 22 -4.29 4.35 -18.64
N SER A 23 -3.20 3.64 -18.36
CA SER A 23 -2.22 4.02 -17.34
C SER A 23 -1.32 5.17 -17.82
N GLN A 24 -1.22 6.23 -17.01
CA GLN A 24 -0.32 7.36 -17.26
C GLN A 24 1.14 6.92 -17.20
N ARG A 25 1.89 7.21 -18.26
CA ARG A 25 3.35 7.01 -18.30
C ARG A 25 4.07 8.30 -17.90
N TRP A 26 5.17 8.16 -17.20
CA TRP A 26 6.03 9.23 -16.70
C TRP A 26 7.43 9.09 -17.28
N PHE A 27 8.12 10.21 -17.45
CA PHE A 27 9.47 10.24 -18.01
C PHE A 27 10.39 11.10 -17.15
N CYS A 28 11.57 10.55 -16.85
CA CYS A 28 12.63 11.28 -16.19
C CYS A 28 13.54 11.94 -17.23
N LYS A 29 13.67 13.27 -17.19
CA LYS A 29 14.53 14.02 -18.13
C LYS A 29 16.02 13.76 -17.91
N HIS A 30 16.40 13.39 -16.68
CA HIS A 30 17.78 13.12 -16.28
C HIS A 30 18.20 11.71 -16.71
N CYS A 31 17.55 10.67 -16.18
CA CYS A 31 17.87 9.27 -16.48
C CYS A 31 17.38 8.78 -17.85
N LYS A 32 16.55 9.56 -18.56
CA LYS A 32 15.93 9.18 -19.85
C LYS A 32 15.09 7.91 -19.80
N VAL A 33 14.60 7.53 -18.61
CA VAL A 33 13.73 6.37 -18.42
C VAL A 33 12.26 6.76 -18.46
N ALA A 34 11.43 5.88 -19.05
CA ALA A 34 9.98 5.97 -19.03
C ALA A 34 9.39 4.84 -18.20
N PHE A 35 8.46 5.15 -17.30
CA PHE A 35 7.87 4.16 -16.40
C PHE A 35 6.42 4.50 -16.07
N THR A 36 5.72 3.58 -15.44
CA THR A 36 4.38 3.81 -14.86
C THR A 36 4.46 3.72 -13.34
N VAL A 37 3.60 4.48 -12.67
CA VAL A 37 3.50 4.41 -11.22
C VAL A 37 2.29 3.56 -10.87
N LYS A 38 2.53 2.42 -10.21
CA LYS A 38 1.47 1.65 -9.58
C LYS A 38 1.20 2.24 -8.20
N ILE A 39 -0.03 2.67 -7.95
CA ILE A 39 -0.43 3.09 -6.60
C ILE A 39 -0.49 1.83 -5.74
N ASN A 40 0.44 1.69 -4.81
CA ASN A 40 0.38 0.67 -3.78
C ASN A 40 -0.40 1.23 -2.58
N ASN A 41 -1.49 0.56 -2.21
CA ASN A 41 -2.31 0.91 -1.04
C ASN A 41 -2.00 0.02 0.18
N LEU A 42 -1.01 -0.87 0.09
CA LEU A 42 -0.69 -1.84 1.14
C LEU A 42 -0.46 -1.19 2.51
N SER A 43 0.31 -0.11 2.57
CA SER A 43 0.56 0.61 3.83
C SER A 43 -0.72 1.17 4.44
N LYS A 44 -1.58 1.80 3.62
CA LYS A 44 -2.86 2.34 4.08
C LYS A 44 -3.80 1.24 4.59
N GLU A 45 -3.84 0.12 3.89
CA GLU A 45 -4.67 -1.02 4.27
C GLU A 45 -4.14 -1.71 5.53
N LEU A 46 -2.82 -1.76 5.72
CA LEU A 46 -2.20 -2.25 6.94
C LEU A 46 -2.52 -1.36 8.13
N SER A 47 -2.38 -0.04 7.98
CA SER A 47 -2.76 0.92 9.03
C SER A 47 -4.24 0.80 9.39
N LEU A 48 -5.12 0.65 8.39
CA LEU A 48 -6.54 0.40 8.61
C LEU A 48 -6.77 -0.89 9.42
N PHE A 49 -6.05 -1.97 9.08
CA PHE A 49 -6.16 -3.24 9.78
C PHE A 49 -5.70 -3.15 11.24
N LEU A 50 -4.52 -2.58 11.49
CA LEU A 50 -3.96 -2.45 12.84
C LEU A 50 -4.83 -1.54 13.73
N ASN A 51 -5.30 -0.42 13.18
CA ASN A 51 -6.19 0.48 13.92
C ASN A 51 -7.48 -0.22 14.36
N TRP A 52 -8.05 -1.06 13.49
CA TRP A 52 -9.21 -1.87 13.86
C TRP A 52 -8.86 -3.00 14.83
N LEU A 53 -7.74 -3.69 14.62
CA LEU A 53 -7.32 -4.83 15.43
C LEU A 53 -7.09 -4.44 16.90
N PHE A 54 -6.61 -3.23 17.14
CA PHE A 54 -6.36 -2.70 18.48
C PHE A 54 -7.48 -1.79 18.99
N SER A 55 -8.61 -1.64 18.27
CA SER A 55 -9.78 -0.90 18.75
C SER A 55 -10.84 -1.82 19.36
N THR A 56 -11.89 -1.22 19.90
CA THR A 56 -13.10 -1.93 20.37
C THR A 56 -14.16 -2.08 19.28
N ASP A 57 -13.85 -1.66 18.05
CA ASP A 57 -14.84 -1.61 16.97
C ASP A 57 -15.14 -3.01 16.44
N ILE A 58 -16.42 -3.31 16.21
CA ILE A 58 -16.84 -4.57 15.58
C ILE A 58 -17.14 -4.38 14.10
N GLN A 59 -16.87 -5.41 13.28
CA GLN A 59 -17.12 -5.34 11.84
C GLN A 59 -18.60 -5.16 11.48
N ALA A 60 -19.52 -5.55 12.38
CA ALA A 60 -20.96 -5.43 12.18
C ALA A 60 -21.41 -3.96 12.09
N ASP A 61 -20.76 -3.08 12.85
CA ASP A 61 -21.09 -1.66 12.95
C ASP A 61 -20.46 -0.83 11.83
N MET A 62 -19.53 -1.44 11.08
CA MET A 62 -18.94 -0.78 9.91
C MET A 62 -19.94 -0.64 8.76
N PRO A 63 -19.83 0.44 7.95
CA PRO A 63 -20.59 0.58 6.73
C PRO A 63 -20.50 -0.65 5.82
N GLY A 64 -21.64 -1.18 5.39
CA GLY A 64 -21.71 -2.40 4.60
C GLY A 64 -21.28 -3.66 5.36
N LYS A 65 -21.43 -3.68 6.69
CA LYS A 65 -21.17 -4.82 7.59
C LYS A 65 -19.76 -5.40 7.40
N GLY A 66 -18.78 -4.50 7.28
CA GLY A 66 -17.37 -4.83 7.15
C GLY A 66 -16.96 -5.55 5.86
N ARG A 67 -17.83 -5.65 4.84
CA ARG A 67 -17.48 -6.35 3.58
C ARG A 67 -16.23 -5.77 2.91
N THR A 68 -16.16 -4.44 2.83
CA THR A 68 -15.01 -3.75 2.24
C THR A 68 -13.76 -3.91 3.10
N PHE A 69 -13.92 -3.85 4.43
CA PHE A 69 -12.84 -4.07 5.38
C PHE A 69 -12.22 -5.46 5.19
N ARG A 70 -13.03 -6.52 5.26
CA ARG A 70 -12.59 -7.91 5.06
C ARG A 70 -11.82 -8.11 3.77
N ARG A 71 -12.31 -7.55 2.65
CA ARG A 71 -11.62 -7.64 1.36
C ARG A 71 -10.23 -6.96 1.39
N LYS A 72 -10.11 -5.80 2.03
CA LYS A 72 -8.84 -5.06 2.11
C LYS A 72 -7.83 -5.74 3.05
N THR A 73 -8.31 -6.34 4.14
CA THR A 73 -7.47 -6.88 5.21
C THR A 73 -7.21 -8.37 5.13
N ALA A 74 -7.88 -9.11 4.22
CA ALA A 74 -7.73 -10.56 4.02
C ALA A 74 -6.27 -11.06 4.05
N LYS A 75 -5.37 -10.35 3.37
CA LYS A 75 -3.93 -10.69 3.27
C LYS A 75 -3.12 -10.47 4.55
N PHE A 76 -3.64 -9.72 5.52
CA PHE A 76 -2.93 -9.48 6.78
C PHE A 76 -3.27 -10.53 7.83
N TRP A 77 -4.39 -11.25 7.67
CA TRP A 77 -4.75 -12.36 8.57
C TRP A 77 -3.79 -13.55 8.49
N SER A 78 -3.09 -13.72 7.36
CA SER A 78 -2.02 -14.70 7.23
C SER A 78 -0.71 -14.27 7.91
N ILE A 79 -0.62 -13.02 8.37
CA ILE A 79 0.54 -12.55 9.13
C ILE A 79 0.31 -13.02 10.57
N TRP A 80 0.94 -14.14 10.90
CA TRP A 80 0.98 -14.68 12.25
C TRP A 80 2.36 -14.42 12.85
N PRO A 81 2.59 -13.27 13.50
CA PRO A 81 3.82 -13.04 14.23
C PRO A 81 3.72 -13.81 15.54
N LEU A 82 4.05 -15.11 15.51
CA LEU A 82 4.28 -15.83 16.75
C LEU A 82 5.48 -15.14 17.42
N PRO A 83 5.35 -14.61 18.65
CA PRO A 83 6.51 -14.09 19.35
C PRO A 83 7.55 -15.22 19.42
N PRO A 84 8.85 -14.93 19.20
CA PRO A 84 9.88 -15.93 19.39
C PRO A 84 9.78 -16.45 20.82
N LYS A 85 9.93 -17.77 21.00
CA LYS A 85 9.97 -18.38 22.33
C LYS A 85 11.15 -17.76 23.08
N VAL A 86 10.85 -16.92 24.07
CA VAL A 86 11.86 -16.41 24.99
C VAL A 86 12.08 -17.52 26.00
N GLU A 87 13.15 -18.29 25.85
CA GLU A 87 13.64 -19.13 26.93
C GLU A 87 14.42 -18.24 27.89
N GLU A 88 13.97 -18.16 29.14
CA GLU A 88 14.72 -17.47 30.19
C GLU A 88 16.06 -18.21 30.35
N VAL A 89 17.16 -17.52 30.01
CA VAL A 89 18.51 -17.99 30.33
C VAL A 89 18.67 -17.79 31.83
N HIS A 90 18.56 -18.90 32.58
CA HIS A 90 18.77 -18.96 34.03
C HIS A 90 20.25 -18.89 34.38
#